data_AF-A0A7M3Y990-F1
#
_entry.id   AF-A0A7M3Y990-F1
#
_cell.length_a   1.000
_cell.length_b   1.000
_cell.length_c   1.000
_cell.angle_alpha   90.00
_cell.angle_beta   90.00
_cell.angle_gamma   90.00
#
_symmetry.space_group_name_H-M   'P 1'
#
loop_
_entity.id
_entity.type
_entity.pdbx_description
1 polymer ?
#
loop_
_entity_poly.entity_id
_entity_poly.type
_entity_poly.pdbx_seq_one_letter_code
_entity_poly.pdbx_strand_id
1 'polypeptide(L)'
;MIVLDKDVSTSDKHGCSPQDRNIEQLLESCFILLDKSPGPSSHQVSAWARDMMGLEKLGHGGTLDPFASGLLPLLSGKAMRLTGRILTHDKSYLAVLKFPKEVDREKLEESMSMLRGKVYNVPPEISAVRVQVRTRK
;
A
#
# COMPACT_ATOMS: atom_id res chain seq x y z
N MET A 1 17.76 -19.28 7.85
CA MET A 1 17.71 -19.67 6.43
C MET A 1 17.99 -21.16 6.35
N ILE A 2 17.05 -21.97 5.86
CA ILE A 2 17.23 -23.42 5.74
C ILE A 2 17.73 -23.68 4.33
N VAL A 3 18.92 -24.26 4.19
CA VAL A 3 19.47 -24.69 2.89
C VAL A 3 19.15 -26.17 2.73
N LEU A 4 18.30 -26.49 1.75
CA LEU A 4 17.85 -27.85 1.49
C LEU A 4 18.86 -28.63 0.64
N ASP A 5 19.53 -27.96 -0.28
CA ASP A 5 20.57 -28.50 -1.15
C ASP A 5 21.61 -27.40 -1.41
N LYS A 6 22.89 -27.75 -1.28
CA LYS A 6 24.02 -26.82 -1.44
C LYS A 6 24.61 -26.83 -2.85
N ASP A 7 24.33 -27.87 -3.63
CA ASP A 7 24.96 -28.09 -4.94
C ASP A 7 24.04 -27.67 -6.11
N VAL A 8 22.90 -27.02 -5.81
CA VAL A 8 21.96 -26.56 -6.83
C VAL A 8 22.56 -25.41 -7.64
N SER A 9 22.35 -25.44 -8.96
CA SER A 9 22.73 -24.37 -9.88
C SER A 9 21.56 -23.96 -10.76
N THR A 10 21.55 -22.72 -11.21
CA THR A 10 20.59 -22.20 -12.20
C THR A 10 21.26 -22.12 -13.56
N SER A 11 20.51 -22.38 -14.62
CA SER A 11 20.99 -22.28 -16.00
C SER A 11 20.75 -20.87 -16.55
N ASP A 12 21.77 -20.26 -17.14
CA ASP A 12 21.67 -18.94 -17.79
C ASP A 12 20.76 -18.93 -19.03
N LYS A 13 20.32 -20.11 -19.50
CA LYS A 13 19.36 -20.23 -20.61
C LYS A 13 17.94 -19.81 -20.22
N HIS A 14 17.64 -19.65 -18.93
CA HIS A 14 16.29 -19.42 -18.45
C HIS A 14 16.18 -18.15 -17.61
N GLY A 15 15.54 -17.13 -18.17
CA GLY A 15 15.32 -15.85 -17.51
C GLY A 15 16.62 -15.09 -17.28
N CYS A 16 16.54 -14.09 -16.41
CA CYS A 16 17.68 -13.30 -15.97
C CYS A 16 17.42 -12.77 -14.56
N SER A 17 18.48 -12.31 -13.90
CA SER A 17 18.34 -11.62 -12.63
C SER A 17 17.53 -10.33 -12.79
N PRO A 18 16.75 -9.88 -11.79
CA PRO A 18 15.96 -8.66 -11.91
C PRO A 18 16.76 -7.42 -12.33
N GLN A 19 18.02 -7.30 -11.87
CA GLN A 19 18.91 -6.20 -12.23
C GLN A 19 19.39 -6.20 -13.69
N ASP A 20 19.31 -7.34 -14.38
CA ASP A 20 19.79 -7.50 -15.76
C ASP A 20 18.66 -7.31 -16.78
N ARG A 21 17.44 -7.02 -16.31
CA ARG A 21 16.28 -6.76 -17.16
C ARG A 21 16.42 -5.41 -17.84
N ASN A 22 16.05 -5.36 -19.13
CA ASN A 22 15.89 -4.08 -19.80
C ASN A 22 14.65 -3.33 -19.28
N ILE A 23 14.48 -2.08 -19.70
CA ILE A 23 13.41 -1.21 -19.19
C ILE A 23 12.03 -1.80 -19.51
N GLU A 24 11.83 -2.38 -20.70
CA GLU A 24 10.57 -2.98 -21.10
C GLU A 24 10.18 -4.15 -20.18
N GLN A 25 11.13 -5.04 -19.88
CA GLN A 25 10.95 -6.17 -18.98
C GLN A 25 10.71 -5.74 -17.52
N LEU A 26 11.37 -4.67 -17.09
CA LEU A 26 11.11 -4.07 -15.77
C LEU A 26 9.68 -3.52 -15.69
N LEU A 27 9.23 -2.82 -16.72
CA LEU A 27 7.87 -2.26 -16.81
C LEU A 27 6.80 -3.36 -16.80
N GLU A 28 7.04 -4.49 -17.48
CA GLU A 28 6.15 -5.67 -17.43
C GLU A 28 6.00 -6.31 -16.03
N SER A 29 6.88 -5.98 -15.09
CA SER A 29 6.88 -6.54 -13.73
C SER A 29 7.15 -5.47 -12.66
N CYS A 30 6.68 -4.26 -12.92
CA CYS A 30 7.04 -3.08 -12.15
C CYS A 30 6.33 -2.99 -10.80
N PHE A 31 7.09 -2.57 -9.77
CA PHE A 31 6.61 -2.22 -8.45
C PHE A 31 7.28 -0.92 -8.01
N ILE A 32 6.50 0.14 -7.80
CA ILE A 32 7.00 1.47 -7.43
C ILE A 32 6.54 1.81 -6.03
N LEU A 33 7.47 2.24 -5.18
CA LEU A 33 7.19 2.80 -3.86
C LEU A 33 7.11 4.32 -4.01
N LEU A 34 5.91 4.84 -4.26
CA LEU A 34 5.70 6.27 -4.44
C LEU A 34 5.40 6.95 -3.10
N ASP A 35 6.05 8.07 -2.81
CA ASP A 35 5.59 8.99 -1.76
C ASP A 35 4.51 9.91 -2.34
N LYS A 36 3.26 9.58 -2.06
CA LYS A 36 2.09 10.34 -2.54
C LYS A 36 2.03 11.68 -1.82
N SER A 37 1.93 12.78 -2.55
CA SER A 37 1.66 14.09 -1.97
C SER A 37 0.18 14.29 -1.56
N PRO A 38 -0.12 15.18 -0.60
CA PRO A 38 -1.48 15.64 -0.33
C PRO A 38 -2.07 16.39 -1.54
N GLY A 39 -3.39 16.36 -1.70
CA GLY A 39 -4.11 17.02 -2.77
C GLY A 39 -4.81 16.03 -3.70
N PRO A 40 -4.09 15.29 -4.56
CA PRO A 40 -4.70 14.35 -5.49
C PRO A 40 -5.17 13.07 -4.79
N SER A 41 -6.18 12.42 -5.37
CA SER A 41 -6.57 11.07 -4.99
C SER A 41 -5.52 10.04 -5.43
N SER A 42 -5.48 8.89 -4.76
CA SER A 42 -4.60 7.77 -5.16
C SER A 42 -4.86 7.30 -6.60
N HIS A 43 -6.11 7.33 -7.05
CA HIS A 43 -6.48 6.97 -8.42
C HIS A 43 -5.91 7.96 -9.45
N GLN A 44 -6.00 9.27 -9.20
CA GLN A 44 -5.40 10.30 -10.06
C GLN A 44 -3.90 10.12 -10.18
N VAL A 45 -3.20 9.93 -9.05
CA VAL A 45 -1.76 9.70 -9.04
C VAL A 45 -1.37 8.46 -9.85
N SER A 46 -2.09 7.35 -9.69
CA SER A 46 -1.84 6.14 -10.49
C SER A 46 -2.12 6.34 -11.98
N ALA A 47 -3.13 7.13 -12.35
CA ALA A 47 -3.43 7.44 -13.74
C ALA A 47 -2.34 8.31 -14.38
N TRP A 48 -1.87 9.35 -13.67
CA TRP A 48 -0.77 10.19 -14.15
C TRP A 48 0.52 9.39 -14.32
N ALA A 49 0.87 8.56 -13.33
CA ALA A 49 2.06 7.71 -13.42
C ALA A 49 1.96 6.71 -14.58
N ARG A 50 0.78 6.11 -14.81
CA ARG A 50 0.52 5.25 -15.96
C ARG A 50 0.81 5.98 -17.27
N ASP A 51 0.23 7.18 -17.43
CA ASP A 51 0.30 7.96 -18.67
C ASP A 51 1.72 8.46 -18.93
N MET A 52 2.42 8.94 -17.90
CA MET A 52 3.82 9.38 -17.98
C MET A 52 4.77 8.23 -18.38
N MET A 53 4.46 7.00 -17.97
CA MET A 53 5.27 5.82 -18.26
C MET A 53 4.83 5.09 -19.54
N GLY A 54 3.78 5.56 -20.23
CA GLY A 54 3.27 4.92 -21.44
C GLY A 54 2.71 3.51 -21.21
N LEU A 55 2.19 3.23 -20.01
CA LEU A 55 1.72 1.90 -19.64
C LEU A 55 0.23 1.73 -19.98
N GLU A 56 -0.18 0.55 -20.44
CA GLU A 56 -1.62 0.26 -20.62
C GLU A 56 -2.36 0.22 -19.28
N LYS A 57 -1.69 -0.30 -18.24
CA LYS A 57 -2.29 -0.51 -16.93
C LYS A 57 -1.31 -0.26 -15.80
N LEU A 58 -1.74 0.52 -14.82
CA LEU A 58 -1.07 0.72 -13.54
C LEU A 58 -2.14 0.79 -12.45
N GLY A 59 -1.94 0.08 -11.35
CA GLY A 59 -2.84 0.06 -10.19
C GLY A 59 -2.09 0.43 -8.92
N HIS A 60 -2.82 0.79 -7.87
CA HIS A 60 -2.23 1.09 -6.56
C HIS A 60 -2.58 0.02 -5.51
N GLY A 61 -1.70 -0.18 -4.53
CA GLY A 61 -1.79 -1.21 -3.49
C GLY A 61 -2.69 -0.87 -2.30
N GLY A 62 -3.51 0.16 -2.40
CA GLY A 62 -4.37 0.68 -1.34
C GLY A 62 -4.66 2.16 -1.53
N THR A 63 -5.86 2.61 -1.17
CA THR A 63 -6.27 4.01 -1.35
C THR A 63 -5.83 4.83 -0.14
N LEU A 64 -4.98 5.83 -0.36
CA LEU A 64 -4.81 6.97 0.53
C LEU A 64 -5.83 8.05 0.16
N ASP A 65 -6.44 8.65 1.18
CA ASP A 65 -7.32 9.81 1.02
C ASP A 65 -6.57 11.00 0.38
N PRO A 66 -7.28 11.94 -0.26
CA PRO A 66 -6.65 13.09 -0.90
C PRO A 66 -5.72 13.89 0.02
N PHE A 67 -6.10 14.09 1.28
CA PHE A 67 -5.30 14.84 2.26
C PHE A 67 -4.10 14.03 2.81
N ALA A 68 -4.10 12.71 2.66
CA ALA A 68 -3.03 11.86 3.19
C ALA A 68 -1.84 11.85 2.24
N SER A 69 -0.63 11.86 2.83
CA SER A 69 0.63 11.63 2.14
C SER A 69 1.26 10.29 2.53
N GLY A 70 2.37 9.95 1.88
CA GLY A 70 3.18 8.80 2.23
C GLY A 70 3.07 7.66 1.22
N LEU A 71 3.45 6.47 1.67
CA LEU A 71 3.69 5.33 0.79
C LEU A 71 2.43 4.87 0.04
N LEU A 72 2.47 4.97 -1.28
CA LEU A 72 1.50 4.44 -2.23
C LEU A 72 2.19 3.45 -3.19
N PRO A 73 2.11 2.14 -2.94
CA PRO A 73 2.63 1.14 -3.87
C PRO A 73 1.90 1.22 -5.22
N LEU A 74 2.63 1.31 -6.33
CA LEU A 74 2.08 1.20 -7.68
C LEU A 74 2.59 -0.08 -8.34
N LEU A 75 1.73 -0.78 -9.08
CA LEU A 75 2.05 -2.06 -9.69
C LEU A 75 1.62 -2.09 -11.15
N SER A 76 2.46 -2.64 -12.02
CA SER A 76 2.14 -2.90 -13.43
C SER A 76 2.39 -4.36 -13.83
N GLY A 77 1.80 -4.76 -14.95
CA GLY A 77 1.96 -6.08 -15.57
C GLY A 77 1.85 -7.24 -14.58
N LYS A 78 2.85 -8.13 -14.60
CA LYS A 78 2.91 -9.36 -13.79
C LYS A 78 2.92 -9.07 -12.28
N ALA A 79 3.42 -7.91 -11.85
CA ALA A 79 3.46 -7.52 -10.44
C ALA A 79 2.07 -7.29 -9.85
N MET A 80 1.06 -6.96 -10.67
CA MET A 80 -0.33 -6.78 -10.21
C MET A 80 -0.91 -8.02 -9.51
N ARG A 81 -0.35 -9.21 -9.74
CA ARG A 81 -0.71 -10.44 -9.01
C ARG A 81 -0.48 -10.33 -7.49
N LEU A 82 0.37 -9.39 -7.06
CA LEU A 82 0.67 -9.13 -5.64
C LEU A 82 -0.35 -8.22 -4.96
N THR A 83 -1.25 -7.55 -5.71
CA THR A 83 -2.18 -6.54 -5.18
C THR A 83 -2.98 -7.04 -3.98
N GLY A 84 -3.50 -8.27 -4.05
CA GLY A 84 -4.27 -8.86 -2.94
C GLY A 84 -3.47 -8.96 -1.65
N ARG A 85 -2.18 -9.33 -1.72
CA ARG A 85 -1.31 -9.41 -0.54
C ARG A 85 -1.02 -8.04 0.05
N ILE A 86 -0.84 -7.02 -0.80
CA ILE A 86 -0.53 -5.65 -0.36
C ILE A 86 -1.74 -5.01 0.32
N LEU A 87 -2.94 -5.26 -0.19
CA LEU A 87 -4.18 -4.77 0.41
C LEU A 87 -4.42 -5.35 1.80
N THR A 88 -4.01 -6.60 2.04
CA THR A 88 -4.12 -7.27 3.35
C THR A 88 -2.93 -7.06 4.26
N HIS A 89 -1.83 -6.50 3.77
CA HIS A 89 -0.63 -6.27 4.56
C HIS A 89 -0.85 -5.16 5.58
N ASP A 90 -0.24 -5.32 6.75
CA ASP A 90 -0.23 -4.33 7.83
C ASP A 90 0.23 -2.96 7.31
N LYS A 91 -0.41 -1.91 7.83
CA LYS A 91 -0.14 -0.52 7.47
C LYS A 91 0.10 0.28 8.74
N SER A 92 1.08 1.17 8.69
CA SER A 92 1.43 2.07 9.78
C SER A 92 1.22 3.50 9.33
N TYR A 93 0.68 4.32 10.22
CA TYR A 93 0.37 5.72 9.96
C TYR A 93 0.90 6.59 11.07
N LEU A 94 1.37 7.78 10.70
CA LEU A 94 1.52 8.90 11.62
C LEU A 94 0.31 9.81 11.44
N ALA A 95 -0.35 10.16 12.55
CA ALA A 95 -1.56 10.96 12.52
C ALA A 95 -1.49 12.10 13.53
N VAL A 96 -2.14 13.22 13.19
CA VAL A 96 -2.37 14.34 14.10
C VAL A 96 -3.84 14.35 14.48
N LEU A 97 -4.13 14.21 15.77
CA LEU A 97 -5.49 14.27 16.31
C LEU A 97 -5.78 15.71 16.74
N LYS A 98 -6.89 16.28 16.24
CA LYS A 98 -7.37 17.60 16.64
C LYS A 98 -8.59 17.45 17.54
N PHE A 99 -8.52 18.03 18.73
CA PHE A 99 -9.62 18.08 19.68
C PHE A 99 -10.21 19.49 19.75
N PRO A 100 -11.54 19.63 19.98
CA PRO A 100 -12.19 20.94 20.09
C PRO A 100 -11.89 21.64 21.43
N LYS A 101 -11.40 20.90 22.42
CA LYS A 101 -11.03 21.37 23.77
C LYS A 101 -9.73 20.70 24.18
N GLU A 102 -9.09 21.26 25.21
CA GLU A 102 -7.96 20.62 25.86
C GLU A 102 -8.38 19.25 26.43
N VAL A 103 -7.51 18.26 26.26
CA VAL A 103 -7.76 16.88 26.67
C VAL A 103 -6.68 16.49 27.65
N ASP A 104 -7.10 15.89 28.76
CA ASP A 104 -6.21 15.30 29.74
C ASP A 104 -5.39 14.15 29.10
N ARG A 105 -4.08 14.21 29.25
CA ARG A 105 -3.16 13.32 28.54
C ARG A 105 -3.26 11.87 29.01
N GLU A 106 -3.40 11.66 30.32
CA GLU A 106 -3.50 10.32 30.91
C GLU A 106 -4.78 9.63 30.44
N LYS A 107 -5.92 10.35 30.47
CA LYS A 107 -7.20 9.84 29.96
C LYS A 107 -7.16 9.53 28.46
N LEU A 108 -6.46 10.35 27.68
CA LEU A 108 -6.26 10.09 26.25
C LEU A 108 -5.45 8.81 26.03
N GLU A 109 -4.36 8.62 26.76
CA GLU A 109 -3.52 7.42 26.65
C GLU A 109 -4.28 6.15 27.04
N GLU A 110 -5.06 6.20 28.12
CA GLU A 110 -5.96 5.11 28.52
C GLU A 110 -6.97 4.78 27.41
N SER A 111 -7.62 5.80 26.87
CA SER A 111 -8.60 5.66 25.77
C SER A 111 -7.97 5.05 24.52
N MET A 112 -6.76 5.51 24.15
CA MET A 112 -6.02 4.98 23.00
C MET A 112 -5.55 3.54 23.22
N SER A 113 -5.26 3.14 24.46
CA SER A 113 -4.91 1.76 24.81
C SER A 113 -6.07 0.80 24.53
N MET A 114 -7.31 1.20 24.83
CA MET A 114 -8.51 0.42 24.53
C MET A 114 -8.78 0.24 23.02
N LEU A 115 -8.18 1.09 22.18
CA LEU A 115 -8.31 1.01 20.72
C LEU A 115 -7.24 0.11 20.07
N ARG A 116 -6.46 -0.65 20.87
CA ARG A 116 -5.47 -1.60 20.36
C ARG A 116 -6.08 -2.99 20.18
N GLY A 117 -5.68 -3.67 19.11
CA GLY A 117 -6.15 -5.02 18.80
C GLY A 117 -7.54 -5.01 18.18
N LYS A 118 -8.38 -5.96 18.58
CA LYS A 118 -9.65 -6.20 17.89
C LYS A 118 -10.69 -5.12 18.22
N VAL A 119 -10.89 -4.15 17.32
CA VAL A 119 -11.83 -3.03 17.48
C VAL A 119 -13.00 -3.09 16.51
N TYR A 120 -14.15 -2.54 16.91
CA TYR A 120 -15.27 -2.31 16.01
C TYR A 120 -15.10 -0.98 15.29
N ASN A 121 -15.25 -0.99 13.98
CA ASN A 121 -15.19 0.19 13.13
C ASN A 121 -16.40 0.20 12.19
N VAL A 122 -16.97 1.37 11.97
CA VAL A 122 -17.94 1.62 10.90
C VAL A 122 -17.22 2.51 9.88
N PRO A 123 -17.20 2.15 8.58
CA PRO A 123 -16.70 3.06 7.55
C PRO A 123 -17.43 4.41 7.62
N PRO A 124 -16.76 5.52 7.28
CA PRO A 124 -17.42 6.82 7.14
C PRO A 124 -18.44 6.79 5.99
N GLU A 125 -19.30 7.81 5.93
CA GLU A 125 -20.31 7.97 4.87
C GLU A 125 -19.71 7.95 3.47
N ILE A 126 -18.63 8.71 3.27
CA ILE A 126 -17.86 8.70 2.02
C ILE A 126 -16.85 7.57 2.11
N SER A 127 -17.19 6.42 1.53
CA SER A 127 -16.31 5.26 1.52
C SER A 127 -16.42 4.44 0.23
N ALA A 128 -15.31 3.84 -0.19
CA ALA A 128 -15.26 2.93 -1.33
C ALA A 128 -15.84 1.53 -1.02
N VAL A 129 -16.32 1.32 0.22
CA VAL A 129 -16.82 0.03 0.71
C VAL A 129 -18.15 0.23 1.44
N ARG A 130 -18.96 -0.83 1.48
CA ARG A 130 -20.27 -0.81 2.14
C ARG A 130 -20.16 -0.35 3.60
N VAL A 131 -20.99 0.62 3.97
CA VAL A 131 -21.11 1.15 5.34
C VAL A 131 -21.85 0.14 6.19
N GLN A 132 -21.10 -0.63 6.98
CA GLN A 132 -21.61 -1.59 7.95
C GLN A 132 -20.57 -1.83 9.05
N VAL A 133 -21.03 -2.20 10.25
CA VAL A 133 -20.13 -2.54 11.36
C VAL A 133 -19.22 -3.70 10.94
N ARG A 134 -17.93 -3.55 11.21
CA ARG A 134 -16.91 -4.54 10.93
C ARG A 134 -15.83 -4.48 11.98
N THR A 135 -15.10 -5.58 12.11
CA THR A 135 -13.97 -5.64 13.01
C THR A 135 -12.67 -5.30 12.29
N ARG A 136 -11.77 -4.62 12.97
CA ARG A 136 -10.37 -4.41 12.59
C ARG A 136 -9.45 -4.92 13.70
N LYS A 137 -8.20 -5.19 13.36
CA LYS A 137 -7.14 -5.57 14.29
C LYS A 137 -6.07 -4.50 14.30
#